data_AF-A0A929YIE1-F1
#
_entry.id   AF-A0A929YIE1-F1
#
_cell.length_a   1.000
_cell.length_b   1.000
_cell.length_c   1.000
_cell.angle_alpha   90.00
_cell.angle_beta   90.00
_cell.angle_gamma   90.00
#
_symmetry.space_group_name_H-M   'P 1'
#
loop_
_entity.id
_entity.type
_entity.pdbx_description
1 polymer ?
#
loop_
_entity_poly.entity_id
_entity_poly.type
_entity_poly.pdbx_seq_one_letter_code
_entity_poly.pdbx_strand_id
1 'polypeptide(L)'
;MRALKRVRLPETRTSLQASCFDSCSSLSEISFPASLTEIGRFAFRDCTALEGHLILPDHLKTLSPGAFYGCKFIGGEIQIPSGITEIGALTFAGTGIRK
;
A
#
# COMPACT_ATOMS: atom_id res chain seq x y z
N MET A 1 -1.98 18.87 4.97
CA MET A 1 -2.50 17.98 3.91
C MET A 1 -1.58 18.07 2.71
N ARG A 2 -0.97 16.97 2.27
CA ARG A 2 -0.12 16.94 1.07
C ARG A 2 -1.00 16.62 -0.15
N ALA A 3 -0.96 17.48 -1.17
CA ALA A 3 -1.74 17.34 -2.41
C ALA A 3 -1.12 16.34 -3.40
N LEU A 4 -0.53 15.25 -2.89
CA LEU A 4 0.14 14.26 -3.73
C LEU A 4 -0.92 13.44 -4.45
N LYS A 5 -0.98 13.56 -5.78
CA LYS A 5 -1.96 12.81 -6.59
C LYS A 5 -1.47 11.42 -6.97
N ARG A 6 -0.16 11.27 -7.20
CA ARG A 6 0.47 10.04 -7.67
C ARG A 6 1.83 9.85 -7.04
N VAL A 7 2.18 8.60 -6.79
CA VAL A 7 3.52 8.20 -6.32
C VAL A 7 4.22 7.42 -7.42
N ARG A 8 5.40 7.90 -7.84
CA ARG A 8 6.35 7.14 -8.64
C ARG A 8 7.61 6.91 -7.81
N LEU A 9 7.82 5.67 -7.40
CA LEU A 9 9.01 5.29 -6.65
C LEU A 9 10.14 4.98 -7.65
N PRO A 10 11.41 5.28 -7.31
CA PRO A 10 12.55 4.82 -8.09
C PRO A 10 12.58 3.29 -8.18
N GLU A 11 13.04 2.75 -9.31
CA GLU A 11 13.24 1.29 -9.51
C GLU A 11 14.27 0.66 -8.55
N THR A 12 15.01 1.47 -7.81
CA THR A 12 15.97 1.04 -6.79
C THR A 12 15.38 1.05 -5.37
N ARG A 13 14.12 1.48 -5.21
CA ARG A 13 13.49 1.60 -3.89
C ARG A 13 13.14 0.22 -3.35
N THR A 14 13.77 -0.16 -2.25
CA THR A 14 13.56 -1.47 -1.61
C THR A 14 12.57 -1.43 -0.46
N SER A 15 12.40 -0.29 0.22
CA SER A 15 11.45 -0.17 1.34
C SER A 15 10.73 1.17 1.38
N LEU A 16 9.51 1.15 1.89
CA LEU A 16 8.75 2.34 2.27
C LEU A 16 8.72 2.48 3.79
N GLN A 17 9.16 3.63 4.29
CA GLN A 17 9.18 3.90 5.73
C GLN A 17 7.76 4.06 6.31
N ALA A 18 7.67 3.91 7.64
CA ALA A 18 6.42 4.09 8.36
C ALA A 18 5.80 5.48 8.06
N SER A 19 4.49 5.50 7.84
CA SER A 19 3.70 6.71 7.58
C SER A 19 4.17 7.62 6.43
N CYS A 20 5.00 7.14 5.49
CA CYS A 20 5.59 8.00 4.46
C CYS A 20 4.56 8.69 3.53
N PHE A 21 3.40 8.08 3.31
CA PHE A 21 2.25 8.63 2.58
C PHE A 21 0.97 8.68 3.42
N ASP A 22 1.11 8.70 4.76
CA ASP A 22 -0.03 8.77 5.68
C ASP A 22 -0.91 10.00 5.40
N SER A 23 -2.22 9.77 5.35
CA SER A 23 -3.26 10.76 5.13
C SER A 23 -3.09 11.56 3.83
N CYS A 24 -2.47 10.98 2.81
CA CYS A 24 -2.44 11.53 1.46
C CYS A 24 -3.80 11.32 0.78
N SER A 25 -4.82 12.04 1.25
CA SER A 25 -6.21 11.91 0.80
C SER A 25 -6.48 12.28 -0.66
N SER A 26 -5.49 12.86 -1.35
CA SER A 26 -5.54 13.13 -2.80
C SER A 26 -4.81 12.08 -3.64
N LEU A 27 -4.11 11.13 -3.02
CA LEU A 27 -3.35 10.10 -3.72
C LEU A 27 -4.31 9.08 -4.31
N SER A 28 -4.43 9.09 -5.63
CA SER A 28 -5.36 8.22 -6.35
C SER A 28 -4.67 7.08 -7.12
N GLU A 29 -3.37 7.22 -7.39
CA GLU A 29 -2.60 6.23 -8.14
C GLU A 29 -1.28 5.90 -7.44
N ILE A 30 -0.98 4.61 -7.33
CA ILE A 30 0.31 4.12 -6.88
C ILE A 30 0.83 3.02 -7.79
N SER A 31 2.12 3.13 -8.15
CA SER A 31 2.89 2.09 -8.80
C SER A 31 4.05 1.70 -7.90
N PHE A 32 4.16 0.41 -7.57
CA PHE A 32 5.29 -0.12 -6.81
C PHE A 32 6.38 -0.65 -7.75
N PRO A 33 7.66 -0.39 -7.49
CA PRO A 33 8.76 -0.92 -8.28
C PRO A 33 8.97 -2.40 -7.94
N ALA A 34 9.50 -3.17 -8.89
CA ALA A 34 9.75 -4.59 -8.71
C ALA A 34 10.76 -4.89 -7.58
N SER A 35 11.63 -3.92 -7.26
CA SER A 35 12.61 -4.01 -6.18
C SER A 35 12.03 -3.90 -4.77
N LEU A 36 10.76 -3.52 -4.62
CA LEU A 36 10.18 -3.22 -3.32
C LEU A 36 9.93 -4.51 -2.53
N THR A 37 10.60 -4.63 -1.38
CA THR A 37 10.52 -5.78 -0.49
C THR A 37 9.69 -5.50 0.76
N GLU A 38 9.52 -4.23 1.15
CA GLU A 38 8.85 -3.87 2.40
C GLU A 38 7.97 -2.62 2.29
N ILE A 39 6.76 -2.70 2.84
CA ILE A 39 5.89 -1.54 3.09
C ILE A 39 5.71 -1.37 4.59
N GLY A 40 6.19 -0.24 5.11
CA GLY A 40 6.21 0.08 6.53
C GLY A 40 4.85 0.36 7.15
N ARG A 41 4.82 0.39 8.48
CA ARG A 41 3.61 0.59 9.29
C ARG A 41 2.88 1.87 8.86
N PHE A 42 1.57 1.78 8.63
CA PHE A 42 0.73 2.90 8.22
C PHE A 42 1.21 3.69 6.98
N ALA A 43 2.03 3.09 6.12
CA ALA A 43 2.64 3.80 4.98
C ALA A 43 1.62 4.54 4.10
N PHE A 44 0.42 3.96 3.88
CA PHE A 44 -0.69 4.53 3.11
C PHE A 44 -1.96 4.70 3.95
N ARG A 45 -1.84 4.84 5.27
CA ARG A 45 -3.01 5.03 6.14
C ARG A 45 -3.85 6.21 5.65
N ASP A 46 -5.17 6.03 5.61
CA ASP A 46 -6.15 7.05 5.23
C ASP A 46 -5.86 7.74 3.87
N CYS A 47 -5.25 7.02 2.91
CA CYS A 47 -5.21 7.42 1.51
C CYS A 47 -6.59 7.21 0.86
N THR A 48 -7.54 8.07 1.20
CA THR A 48 -8.96 7.92 0.85
C THR A 48 -9.31 8.24 -0.60
N ALA A 49 -8.36 8.61 -1.45
CA ALA A 49 -8.57 8.70 -2.90
C ALA A 49 -7.97 7.51 -3.64
N LEU A 50 -7.23 6.63 -2.96
CA LEU A 50 -6.62 5.47 -3.57
C LEU A 50 -7.71 4.45 -3.88
N GLU A 51 -7.88 4.16 -5.17
CA GLU A 51 -8.99 3.39 -5.69
C GLU A 51 -8.55 2.28 -6.64
N GLY A 52 -9.45 1.33 -6.88
CA GLY A 52 -9.23 0.24 -7.83
C GLY A 52 -8.48 -0.96 -7.24
N HIS A 53 -7.76 -1.68 -8.10
CA HIS A 53 -7.04 -2.89 -7.75
C HIS A 53 -5.65 -2.58 -7.18
N LEU A 54 -5.36 -3.13 -6.00
CA LEU A 54 -4.02 -3.05 -5.42
C LEU A 54 -3.13 -4.15 -6.02
N ILE A 55 -2.16 -3.75 -6.84
CA ILE A 55 -1.17 -4.64 -7.43
C ILE A 55 0.08 -4.63 -6.54
N LEU A 56 0.39 -5.74 -5.89
CA LEU A 56 1.58 -5.90 -5.05
C LEU A 56 2.75 -6.47 -5.86
N PRO A 57 4.01 -6.02 -5.65
CA PRO A 57 5.18 -6.60 -6.31
C PRO A 57 5.40 -8.07 -5.93
N ASP A 58 5.83 -8.88 -6.89
CA ASP A 58 6.09 -10.32 -6.69
C ASP A 58 7.14 -10.61 -5.61
N HIS A 59 8.11 -9.70 -5.45
CA HIS A 59 9.19 -9.82 -4.48
C HIS A 59 8.88 -9.20 -3.11
N LEU A 60 7.67 -8.64 -2.92
CA LEU A 60 7.27 -8.05 -1.65
C LEU A 60 7.28 -9.13 -0.56
N LYS A 61 7.93 -8.84 0.56
CA LYS A 61 8.08 -9.75 1.71
C LYS A 61 7.19 -9.36 2.87
N THR A 62 7.10 -8.06 3.14
CA THR A 62 6.49 -7.56 4.37
C THR A 62 5.50 -6.44 4.09
N LEU A 63 4.27 -6.65 4.57
CA LEU A 63 3.25 -5.63 4.74
C LEU A 63 3.09 -5.36 6.23
N SER A 64 3.68 -4.27 6.72
CA SER A 64 3.61 -3.93 8.15
C SER A 64 2.19 -3.56 8.60
N PRO A 65 1.90 -3.59 9.91
CA PRO A 65 0.57 -3.31 10.45
C PRO A 65 -0.04 -2.01 9.92
N GLY A 66 -1.29 -2.11 9.49
CA GLY A 66 -2.08 -0.98 8.99
C GLY A 66 -1.54 -0.30 7.73
N ALA A 67 -0.68 -0.93 6.94
CA ALA A 67 -0.07 -0.31 5.75
C ALA A 67 -1.09 0.36 4.82
N PHE A 68 -2.29 -0.20 4.64
CA PHE A 68 -3.39 0.36 3.84
C PHE A 68 -4.65 0.62 4.68
N TYR A 69 -4.50 0.83 6.00
CA TYR A 69 -5.63 1.09 6.89
C TYR A 69 -6.46 2.28 6.41
N GLY A 70 -7.77 2.13 6.30
CA GLY A 70 -8.67 3.22 5.92
C GLY A 70 -8.58 3.67 4.45
N CYS A 71 -7.89 2.92 3.58
CA CYS A 71 -7.95 3.12 2.13
C CYS A 71 -9.32 2.64 1.60
N LYS A 72 -10.35 3.49 1.71
CA LYS A 72 -11.75 3.07 1.53
C LYS A 72 -12.11 2.57 0.12
N PHE A 73 -11.39 3.02 -0.90
CA PHE A 73 -11.75 2.75 -2.31
C PHE A 73 -10.84 1.72 -2.99
N ILE A 74 -9.79 1.23 -2.33
CA ILE A 74 -9.10 0.03 -2.81
C ILE A 74 -9.98 -1.18 -2.52
N GLY A 75 -10.17 -2.06 -3.49
CA GLY A 75 -11.08 -3.18 -3.33
C GLY A 75 -11.02 -4.22 -4.42
N GLY A 76 -11.99 -5.14 -4.38
CA GLY A 76 -12.00 -6.31 -5.23
C GLY A 76 -11.16 -7.45 -4.64
N GLU A 77 -10.88 -8.46 -5.48
CA GLU A 77 -10.00 -9.56 -5.13
C GLU A 77 -8.55 -9.06 -5.13
N ILE A 78 -7.83 -9.37 -4.05
CA ILE A 78 -6.41 -9.08 -3.95
C ILE A 78 -5.60 -10.34 -4.25
N GLN A 79 -4.69 -10.24 -5.22
CA GLN A 79 -3.67 -11.27 -5.43
C GLN A 79 -2.55 -10.99 -4.43
N ILE A 80 -2.41 -11.84 -3.43
CA ILE A 80 -1.30 -11.81 -2.47
C ILE A 80 -0.14 -12.61 -3.07
N PRO A 81 0.98 -11.97 -3.45
CA PRO A 81 2.14 -12.71 -3.96
C PRO A 81 2.60 -13.76 -2.97
N SER A 82 2.95 -14.96 -3.46
CA SER A 82 3.45 -16.07 -2.65
C SER A 82 4.75 -15.74 -1.91
N GLY A 83 5.44 -14.67 -2.32
CA GLY A 83 6.65 -14.17 -1.69
C GLY A 83 6.42 -13.47 -0.35
N ILE A 84 5.20 -13.06 -0.03
CA ILE A 84 4.87 -12.35 1.22
C ILE A 84 4.95 -13.33 2.40
N THR A 85 5.81 -13.02 3.35
CA THR A 85 6.02 -13.81 4.57
C THR A 85 5.34 -13.19 5.78
N GLU A 86 5.02 -11.89 5.73
CA GLU A 86 4.38 -11.18 6.84
C GLU A 86 3.29 -10.20 6.35
N ILE A 87 2.09 -10.37 6.90
CA ILE A 87 0.98 -9.42 6.77
C ILE A 87 0.57 -8.98 8.16
N GLY A 88 0.87 -7.73 8.49
CA GLY A 88 0.61 -7.14 9.78
C GLY A 88 -0.89 -6.98 10.07
N ALA A 89 -1.22 -6.89 11.34
CA ALA A 89 -2.59 -6.65 11.79
C ALA A 89 -3.18 -5.40 11.11
N LEU A 90 -4.47 -5.46 10.78
CA LEU A 90 -5.23 -4.34 10.21
C LEU A 90 -4.70 -3.79 8.87
N THR A 91 -3.78 -4.48 8.19
CA THR A 91 -3.19 -4.04 6.91
C THR A 91 -4.23 -3.57 5.90
N PHE A 92 -5.33 -4.30 5.77
CA PHE A 92 -6.44 -4.00 4.86
C PHE A 92 -7.74 -3.62 5.59
N ALA A 93 -7.68 -3.28 6.88
CA ALA A 93 -8.88 -2.88 7.61
C ALA A 93 -9.42 -1.55 7.09
N GLY A 94 -10.74 -1.46 6.91
CA GLY A 94 -11.38 -0.27 6.33
C GLY A 94 -11.16 -0.12 4.81
N THR A 95 -10.71 -1.17 4.13
CA THR A 95 -10.65 -1.27 2.67
C THR A 95 -11.83 -2.06 2.11
N GLY A 96 -12.08 -1.98 0.81
CA GLY A 96 -13.04 -2.82 0.09
C GLY A 96 -12.47 -4.16 -0.39
N ILE A 97 -11.27 -4.54 0.06
CA ILE A 97 -10.61 -5.79 -0.35
C ILE A 97 -11.36 -6.98 0.24
N ARG A 98 -11.68 -7.93 -0.62
CA ARG A 98 -12.32 -9.19 -0.23
C ARG A 98 -11.25 -10.29 -0.27
N LYS A 99 -11.21 -11.11 0.78
CA LYS A 99 -10.37 -12.29 0.86
C LYS A 99 -10.92 -13.40 -0.02
#